data_AF-A0A2W2G0B3-F1
#
_entry.id   AF-A0A2W2G0B3-F1
#
_cell.length_a   1.000
_cell.length_b   1.000
_cell.length_c   1.000
_cell.angle_alpha   90.00
_cell.angle_beta   90.00
_cell.angle_gamma   90.00
#
_symmetry.space_group_name_H-M   'P 1'
#
loop_
_entity.id
_entity.type
_entity.pdbx_description
1 polymer ?
#
loop_
_entity_poly.entity_id
_entity_poly.type
_entity_poly.pdbx_seq_one_letter_code
_entity_poly.pdbx_strand_id
1 'polypeptide(L)'
;MHMSRGSRTAIVAACATALLATSACGNDQPEEANTQQVRLYGTDGNMNNSYPDELADRAELVNGMKGTTPLTPLPEDFKKRLLSVDPELNGFLYAAESYDAVVISALAAQLAGTTDPAAIAKQIVGVTNGGTRCTTVSQCLRLARNGQDIEYRSVSITRAGFTDAGEPATASYATQHFDGQQLNDAKSEFVGAGDESAASTKAPPKGRKQSVAPSSDAPLVLGGLLPKTGDLALAYPPLGAGAALAIKEINAAGGVLGEDVVWIDGDDGTNPTVAKATVASHIDAGVHVIIGAGASGISAAVLPDVVEAGLVLFSPSNTAASLTTADDEGFYFRTAPPDGLQGRALADVILRDGPQKIAIVARKDSYGEGLQDIVRAELERAGFGGDKVKLLGYEPGEGTEPPPINFSDGARQIKAFGADAVLIIGFSESAEVIRALADAKVPLAALAR
;
A
#
# COMPACT_ATOMS: atom_id res chain seq x y z
N MET A 1 20.73 -16.55 76.81
CA MET A 1 20.98 -17.90 76.24
C MET A 1 21.47 -17.66 74.81
N HIS A 2 22.77 -17.54 74.53
CA HIS A 2 23.78 -18.60 74.34
C HIS A 2 23.41 -19.68 73.31
N MET A 3 24.36 -19.90 72.39
CA MET A 3 24.51 -20.95 71.35
C MET A 3 23.92 -20.61 69.97
N SER A 4 24.56 -20.84 68.83
CA SER A 4 25.93 -21.29 68.50
C SER A 4 26.20 -21.06 67.00
N ARG A 5 27.49 -20.91 66.71
CA ARG A 5 28.25 -20.82 65.45
C ARG A 5 27.81 -21.71 64.27
N GLY A 6 28.11 -21.20 63.07
CA GLY A 6 28.39 -21.98 61.86
C GLY A 6 29.02 -21.12 60.75
N SER A 7 30.34 -20.94 60.80
CA SER A 7 31.16 -20.17 59.83
C SER A 7 31.42 -20.93 58.52
N ARG A 8 31.50 -20.23 57.38
CA ARG A 8 32.37 -20.62 56.27
C ARG A 8 33.12 -19.41 55.68
N THR A 9 34.41 -19.42 55.99
CA THR A 9 35.57 -18.69 55.46
C THR A 9 35.67 -18.87 53.93
N ALA A 10 35.66 -17.81 53.13
CA ALA A 10 36.78 -17.03 52.56
C ALA A 10 37.66 -17.74 51.52
N ILE A 11 37.98 -17.03 50.42
CA ILE A 11 39.35 -16.60 50.00
C ILE A 11 39.33 -16.19 48.52
N VAL A 12 39.82 -14.96 48.28
CA VAL A 12 40.26 -14.43 46.98
C VAL A 12 41.68 -14.90 46.72
N ALA A 13 41.98 -15.36 45.50
CA ALA A 13 43.36 -15.45 45.01
C ALA A 13 43.42 -15.23 43.50
N ALA A 14 44.13 -14.20 43.09
CA ALA A 14 44.58 -13.95 41.72
C ALA A 14 45.83 -14.79 41.43
N CYS A 15 45.97 -15.30 40.20
CA CYS A 15 47.27 -15.73 39.66
C CYS A 15 47.31 -15.50 38.15
N ALA A 16 48.40 -14.86 37.73
CA ALA A 16 48.75 -14.54 36.36
C ALA A 16 49.47 -15.69 35.64
N THR A 17 49.57 -15.52 34.31
CA THR A 17 50.56 -16.07 33.36
C THR A 17 50.56 -17.56 33.02
N ALA A 18 50.28 -17.84 31.75
CA ALA A 18 51.17 -18.65 30.89
C ALA A 18 50.90 -18.31 29.41
N LEU A 19 51.82 -17.55 28.79
CA LEU A 19 52.04 -17.61 27.34
C LEU A 19 52.62 -18.98 27.01
N LEU A 20 51.96 -19.73 26.14
CA LEU A 20 52.58 -20.82 25.38
C LEU A 20 52.28 -20.61 23.90
N ALA A 21 53.29 -20.12 23.20
CA ALA A 21 53.39 -20.26 21.76
C ALA A 21 53.74 -21.72 21.45
N THR A 22 52.89 -22.41 20.70
CA THR A 22 53.25 -23.63 19.98
C THR A 22 52.85 -23.49 18.53
N SER A 23 53.85 -23.23 17.71
CA SER A 23 54.11 -23.81 16.38
C SER A 23 52.92 -24.18 15.49
N ALA A 24 52.93 -23.55 14.32
CA ALA A 24 52.20 -23.90 13.12
C ALA A 24 52.23 -25.41 12.78
N CYS A 25 51.05 -25.96 12.50
CA CYS A 25 50.83 -26.84 11.36
C CYS A 25 49.56 -26.33 10.67
N GLY A 26 49.72 -25.80 9.47
CA GLY A 26 48.61 -25.39 8.62
C GLY A 26 47.73 -26.58 8.29
N ASN A 27 46.43 -26.38 8.46
CA ASN A 27 45.47 -26.98 7.56
C ASN A 27 44.89 -25.81 6.78
N ASP A 28 45.35 -25.65 5.54
CA ASP A 28 44.68 -24.86 4.50
C ASP A 28 43.37 -25.57 4.15
N GLN A 29 42.43 -25.60 5.08
CA GLN A 29 41.02 -25.66 4.72
C GLN A 29 40.67 -24.22 4.34
N PRO A 30 40.18 -23.95 3.13
CA PRO A 30 39.50 -22.68 2.92
C PRO A 30 38.44 -22.60 4.02
N GLU A 31 38.44 -21.52 4.81
CA GLU A 31 37.20 -21.11 5.48
C GLU A 31 36.13 -21.26 4.41
N GLU A 32 35.15 -22.14 4.62
CA GLU A 32 33.97 -22.16 3.79
C GLU A 32 33.52 -20.71 3.79
N ALA A 33 33.67 -20.05 2.63
CA ALA A 33 33.21 -18.69 2.47
C ALA A 33 31.74 -18.78 2.85
N ASN A 34 31.39 -18.24 4.02
CA ASN A 34 30.02 -18.16 4.46
C ASN A 34 29.35 -17.33 3.37
N THR A 35 28.73 -18.01 2.39
CA THR A 35 28.18 -17.38 1.20
C THR A 35 26.95 -16.67 1.70
N GLN A 36 27.15 -15.44 2.13
CA GLN A 36 26.14 -14.60 2.70
C GLN A 36 25.02 -14.50 1.68
N GLN A 37 23.92 -15.20 1.98
CA GLN A 37 22.81 -15.34 1.05
C GLN A 37 22.13 -13.99 0.91
N VAL A 38 21.74 -13.67 -0.32
CA VAL A 38 21.03 -12.44 -0.63
C VAL A 38 19.56 -12.65 -0.36
N ARG A 39 19.04 -11.84 0.57
CA ARG A 39 17.61 -11.79 0.89
C ARG A 39 16.91 -10.80 -0.01
N LEU A 40 15.71 -11.18 -0.48
CA LEU A 40 14.88 -10.33 -1.32
C LEU A 40 13.80 -9.65 -0.48
N TYR A 41 13.60 -8.37 -0.75
CA TYR A 41 12.54 -7.56 -0.16
C TYR A 41 11.71 -6.91 -1.26
N GLY A 42 10.42 -6.75 -1.00
CA GLY A 42 9.44 -6.18 -1.92
C GLY A 42 8.53 -5.13 -1.31
N THR A 43 7.63 -4.64 -2.14
CA THR A 43 6.61 -3.62 -1.86
C THR A 43 5.24 -4.15 -2.26
N ASP A 44 4.15 -3.45 -1.98
CA ASP A 44 2.80 -3.87 -2.36
C ASP A 44 2.66 -4.16 -3.86
N GLY A 45 3.47 -3.50 -4.68
CA GLY A 45 3.51 -3.76 -6.11
C GLY A 45 3.90 -5.19 -6.52
N ASN A 46 4.68 -5.91 -5.70
CA ASN A 46 5.15 -7.26 -6.00
C ASN A 46 4.88 -8.28 -4.87
N MET A 47 4.26 -7.87 -3.77
CA MET A 47 3.83 -8.77 -2.70
C MET A 47 2.38 -9.23 -2.91
N ASN A 48 2.15 -10.05 -3.94
CA ASN A 48 0.85 -10.66 -4.27
C ASN A 48 1.00 -12.12 -4.77
N ASN A 49 -0.04 -12.95 -4.62
CA ASN A 49 0.02 -14.38 -4.94
C ASN A 49 0.19 -14.71 -6.43
N SER A 50 -0.04 -13.74 -7.32
CA SER A 50 0.17 -13.89 -8.77
C SER A 50 1.58 -13.50 -9.22
N TYR A 51 2.35 -12.76 -8.42
CA TYR A 51 3.71 -12.36 -8.76
C TYR A 51 4.66 -13.52 -9.13
N PRO A 52 4.57 -14.72 -8.51
CA PRO A 52 5.38 -15.86 -8.92
C PRO A 52 5.11 -16.35 -10.35
N ASP A 53 3.93 -16.08 -10.92
CA ASP A 53 3.60 -16.49 -12.29
C ASP A 53 4.47 -15.74 -13.32
N GLU A 54 4.88 -14.51 -13.02
CA GLU A 54 5.80 -13.71 -13.83
C GLU A 54 7.21 -14.31 -13.91
N LEU A 55 7.57 -15.19 -12.96
CA LEU A 55 8.82 -15.94 -12.96
C LEU A 55 8.74 -17.26 -13.72
N ALA A 56 7.55 -17.64 -14.21
CA ALA A 56 7.30 -18.83 -15.01
C ALA A 56 7.94 -20.10 -14.41
N ASP A 57 8.89 -20.71 -15.12
CA ASP A 57 9.60 -21.92 -14.71
C ASP A 57 10.56 -21.72 -13.52
N ARG A 58 10.71 -20.49 -13.02
CA ARG A 58 11.57 -20.11 -11.89
C ARG A 58 10.80 -19.48 -10.73
N ALA A 59 9.52 -19.80 -10.58
CA ALA A 59 8.66 -19.30 -9.50
C ALA A 59 9.24 -19.54 -8.10
N GLU A 60 10.11 -20.53 -7.90
CA GLU A 60 10.77 -20.78 -6.63
C GLU A 60 11.71 -19.65 -6.18
N LEU A 61 12.13 -18.74 -7.07
CA LEU A 61 13.06 -17.65 -6.75
C LEU A 61 12.48 -16.63 -5.76
N VAL A 62 11.15 -16.55 -5.60
CA VAL A 62 10.52 -15.69 -4.57
C VAL A 62 10.53 -16.33 -3.19
N ASN A 63 10.88 -17.61 -3.03
CA ASN A 63 10.77 -18.26 -1.73
C ASN A 63 11.65 -17.58 -0.68
N GLY A 64 11.05 -17.18 0.44
CA GLY A 64 11.72 -16.44 1.51
C GLY A 64 11.82 -14.93 1.26
N MET A 65 11.35 -14.42 0.12
CA MET A 65 11.17 -12.98 -0.10
C MET A 65 10.16 -12.43 0.91
N LYS A 66 10.53 -11.28 1.50
CA LYS A 66 9.70 -10.53 2.44
C LYS A 66 9.25 -9.24 1.80
N GLY A 67 8.25 -8.56 2.34
CA GLY A 67 7.91 -7.23 1.87
C GLY A 67 6.78 -6.63 2.67
N THR A 68 6.44 -5.39 2.37
CA THR A 68 5.37 -4.69 3.06
C THR A 68 4.28 -4.26 2.10
N THR A 69 3.03 -4.47 2.49
CA THR A 69 1.84 -4.08 1.74
C THR A 69 0.92 -3.26 2.65
N PRO A 70 0.36 -2.11 2.21
CA PRO A 70 -0.77 -1.50 2.91
C PRO A 70 -1.89 -2.54 2.99
N LEU A 71 -2.14 -3.03 4.19
CA LEU A 71 -3.11 -4.10 4.40
C LEU A 71 -3.71 -3.97 5.78
N THR A 72 -5.03 -3.84 5.80
CA THR A 72 -5.81 -3.92 7.03
C THR A 72 -6.29 -5.35 7.22
N PRO A 73 -6.18 -5.93 8.44
CA PRO A 73 -6.82 -7.21 8.74
C PRO A 73 -8.31 -7.14 8.44
N LEU A 74 -8.75 -7.87 7.41
CA LEU A 74 -10.14 -7.83 6.98
C LEU A 74 -10.99 -8.73 7.88
N PRO A 75 -12.10 -8.22 8.44
CA PRO A 75 -13.08 -9.05 9.16
C PRO A 75 -13.64 -10.16 8.26
N GLU A 76 -13.86 -11.35 8.83
CA GLU A 76 -14.39 -12.50 8.08
C GLU A 76 -15.79 -12.26 7.50
N ASP A 77 -16.60 -11.43 8.15
CA ASP A 77 -17.90 -11.02 7.60
C ASP A 77 -17.74 -10.13 6.36
N PHE A 78 -16.74 -9.25 6.32
CA PHE A 78 -16.45 -8.43 5.16
C PHE A 78 -15.97 -9.27 3.98
N LYS A 79 -15.05 -10.22 4.21
CA LYS A 79 -14.62 -11.18 3.17
C LYS A 79 -15.80 -11.96 2.59
N LYS A 80 -16.71 -12.44 3.44
CA LYS A 80 -17.93 -13.14 2.99
C LYS A 80 -18.85 -12.24 2.16
N ARG A 81 -18.97 -10.96 2.51
CA ARG A 81 -19.75 -9.99 1.73
C ARG A 81 -19.12 -9.73 0.36
N LEU A 82 -17.79 -9.60 0.28
CA LEU A 82 -17.07 -9.51 -0.99
C LEU A 82 -17.28 -10.76 -1.86
N LEU A 83 -17.15 -11.96 -1.27
CA LEU A 83 -17.40 -13.23 -1.96
C LEU A 83 -18.86 -13.40 -2.41
N SER A 84 -19.80 -12.67 -1.82
CA SER A 84 -21.20 -12.63 -2.30
C SER A 84 -21.40 -11.75 -3.55
N VAL A 85 -20.43 -10.89 -3.85
CA VAL A 85 -20.38 -10.07 -5.06
C VAL A 85 -19.57 -10.80 -6.14
N ASP A 86 -18.41 -11.33 -5.78
CA ASP A 86 -17.55 -12.11 -6.66
C ASP A 86 -17.03 -13.37 -5.93
N PRO A 87 -17.62 -14.55 -6.19
CA PRO A 87 -17.21 -15.81 -5.58
C PRO A 87 -15.81 -16.30 -6.00
N GLU A 88 -15.24 -15.76 -7.08
CA GLU A 88 -13.96 -16.22 -7.65
C GLU A 88 -12.75 -15.44 -7.10
N LEU A 89 -12.96 -14.52 -6.15
CA LEU A 89 -11.87 -13.77 -5.52
C LEU A 89 -10.85 -14.70 -4.85
N ASN A 90 -9.61 -14.61 -5.30
CA ASN A 90 -8.44 -15.32 -4.77
C ASN A 90 -7.54 -14.43 -3.87
N GLY A 91 -7.98 -13.20 -3.61
CA GLY A 91 -7.30 -12.20 -2.80
C GLY A 91 -8.23 -11.02 -2.51
N PHE A 92 -7.82 -10.14 -1.60
CA PHE A 92 -8.64 -9.01 -1.14
C PHE A 92 -7.89 -7.67 -1.10
N LEU A 93 -6.77 -7.58 -1.83
CA LEU A 93 -5.92 -6.39 -1.87
C LEU A 93 -6.73 -5.16 -2.31
N TYR A 94 -6.65 -4.08 -1.54
CA TYR A 94 -7.36 -2.81 -1.74
C TYR A 94 -8.91 -2.88 -1.82
N ALA A 95 -9.53 -4.03 -1.54
CA ALA A 95 -11.00 -4.17 -1.59
C ALA A 95 -11.69 -3.29 -0.53
N ALA A 96 -11.10 -3.18 0.66
CA ALA A 96 -11.62 -2.35 1.75
C ALA A 96 -11.50 -0.86 1.43
N GLU A 97 -10.38 -0.45 0.85
CA GLU A 97 -10.07 0.91 0.46
C GLU A 97 -11.00 1.36 -0.68
N SER A 98 -11.28 0.49 -1.66
CA SER A 98 -12.27 0.73 -2.72
C SER A 98 -13.69 0.85 -2.18
N TYR A 99 -14.08 -0.05 -1.27
CA TYR A 99 -15.37 0.04 -0.59
C TYR A 99 -15.51 1.37 0.17
N ASP A 100 -14.51 1.74 0.97
CA ASP A 100 -14.56 2.96 1.80
C ASP A 100 -14.51 4.23 0.94
N ALA A 101 -13.80 4.27 -0.18
CA ALA A 101 -13.79 5.43 -1.08
C ALA A 101 -15.20 5.71 -1.64
N VAL A 102 -15.92 4.67 -2.07
CA VAL A 102 -17.31 4.77 -2.54
C VAL A 102 -18.24 5.22 -1.41
N VAL A 103 -18.14 4.61 -0.21
CA VAL A 103 -19.01 4.97 0.92
C VAL A 103 -18.77 6.41 1.38
N ILE A 104 -17.51 6.83 1.48
CA ILE A 104 -17.17 8.21 1.87
C ILE A 104 -17.71 9.21 0.84
N SER A 105 -17.58 8.92 -0.46
CA SER A 105 -18.14 9.77 -1.53
C SER A 105 -19.65 9.94 -1.42
N ALA A 106 -20.37 8.84 -1.17
CA ALA A 106 -21.82 8.86 -0.97
C ALA A 106 -22.24 9.65 0.29
N LEU A 107 -21.53 9.46 1.40
CA LEU A 107 -21.79 10.18 2.65
C LEU A 107 -21.47 11.67 2.52
N ALA A 108 -20.40 12.04 1.82
CA ALA A 108 -20.01 13.41 1.54
C ALA A 108 -21.09 14.13 0.70
N ALA A 109 -21.59 13.50 -0.37
CA ALA A 109 -22.71 14.02 -1.15
C ALA A 109 -23.99 14.18 -0.33
N GLN A 110 -24.30 13.19 0.52
CA GLN A 110 -25.46 13.25 1.40
C GLN A 110 -25.37 14.42 2.40
N LEU A 111 -24.19 14.68 2.99
CA LEU A 111 -23.96 15.79 3.91
C LEU A 111 -23.93 17.14 3.18
N ALA A 112 -23.35 17.19 1.97
CA ALA A 112 -23.38 18.37 1.12
C ALA A 112 -24.81 18.76 0.71
N GLY A 113 -25.70 17.77 0.62
CA GLY A 113 -27.08 17.96 0.19
C GLY A 113 -27.20 18.29 -1.29
N THR A 114 -26.24 17.84 -2.10
CA THR A 114 -26.13 18.05 -3.55
C THR A 114 -25.13 17.05 -4.14
N THR A 115 -25.17 16.82 -5.45
CA THR A 115 -24.16 16.03 -6.19
C THR A 115 -23.03 16.88 -6.76
N ASP A 116 -23.04 18.22 -6.56
CA ASP A 116 -21.96 19.11 -6.99
C ASP A 116 -20.58 18.65 -6.46
N PRO A 117 -19.61 18.32 -7.31
CA PRO A 117 -18.34 17.74 -6.86
C PRO A 117 -17.54 18.65 -5.93
N ALA A 118 -17.56 19.96 -6.15
CA ALA A 118 -16.85 20.91 -5.29
C ALA A 118 -17.45 20.98 -3.88
N ALA A 119 -18.77 20.81 -3.75
CA ALA A 119 -19.43 20.66 -2.45
C ALA A 119 -19.14 19.30 -1.80
N ILE A 120 -19.10 18.21 -2.59
CA ILE A 120 -18.71 16.88 -2.12
C ILE A 120 -17.29 16.90 -1.57
N ALA A 121 -16.32 17.42 -2.32
CA ALA A 121 -14.91 17.47 -1.96
C ALA A 121 -14.69 18.10 -0.57
N LYS A 122 -15.37 19.21 -0.30
CA LYS A 122 -15.30 19.93 1.00
C LYS A 122 -15.82 19.12 2.19
N GLN A 123 -16.61 18.07 1.96
CA GLN A 123 -17.13 17.19 3.00
C GLN A 123 -16.27 15.95 3.25
N ILE A 124 -15.47 15.50 2.27
CA ILE A 124 -14.78 14.20 2.33
C ILE A 124 -13.92 14.04 3.58
N VAL A 125 -13.09 15.03 3.91
CA VAL A 125 -12.25 14.98 5.14
C VAL A 125 -13.13 14.94 6.39
N GLY A 126 -14.24 15.68 6.42
CA GLY A 126 -15.17 15.73 7.55
C GLY A 126 -15.94 14.43 7.77
N VAL A 127 -16.23 13.65 6.72
CA VAL A 127 -16.94 12.36 6.84
C VAL A 127 -16.22 11.40 7.80
N THR A 128 -14.90 11.51 7.90
CA THR A 128 -14.07 10.63 8.73
C THR A 128 -13.61 11.30 10.03
N ASN A 129 -13.99 12.55 10.32
CA ASN A 129 -13.43 13.29 11.45
C ASN A 129 -14.50 14.06 12.24
N GLY A 130 -14.34 14.12 13.57
CA GLY A 130 -15.01 15.15 14.39
C GLY A 130 -16.54 15.09 14.49
N GLY A 131 -17.16 13.92 14.35
CA GLY A 131 -18.62 13.75 14.37
C GLY A 131 -19.12 12.56 15.21
N THR A 132 -20.38 12.18 15.00
CA THR A 132 -20.95 10.99 15.65
C THR A 132 -20.45 9.73 14.97
N ARG A 133 -19.77 8.86 15.74
CA ARG A 133 -19.22 7.61 15.20
C ARG A 133 -20.30 6.69 14.65
N CYS A 134 -20.06 6.18 13.45
CA CYS A 134 -20.91 5.20 12.79
C CYS A 134 -20.05 4.23 11.95
N THR A 135 -20.49 2.98 11.84
CA THR A 135 -19.66 1.91 11.25
C THR A 135 -20.35 1.07 10.20
N THR A 136 -21.61 1.35 9.90
CA THR A 136 -22.34 0.68 8.81
C THR A 136 -22.96 1.72 7.89
N VAL A 137 -23.03 1.43 6.60
CA VAL A 137 -23.63 2.31 5.59
C VAL A 137 -25.01 2.80 6.02
N SER A 138 -25.87 1.88 6.47
CA SER A 138 -27.24 2.23 6.91
C SER A 138 -27.29 3.14 8.14
N GLN A 139 -26.35 3.00 9.08
CA GLN A 139 -26.27 3.87 10.25
C GLN A 139 -25.75 5.25 9.84
N CYS A 140 -24.67 5.30 9.07
CA CYS A 140 -24.02 6.54 8.65
C CYS A 140 -24.93 7.39 7.77
N LEU A 141 -25.58 6.78 6.76
CA LEU A 141 -26.53 7.50 5.92
C LEU A 141 -27.69 8.08 6.75
N ARG A 142 -28.19 7.35 7.75
CA ARG A 142 -29.26 7.86 8.62
C ARG A 142 -28.85 9.12 9.39
N LEU A 143 -27.63 9.16 9.92
CA LEU A 143 -27.09 10.33 10.62
C LEU A 143 -26.87 11.49 9.63
N ALA A 144 -26.25 11.20 8.48
CA ALA A 144 -25.98 12.17 7.42
C ALA A 144 -27.28 12.80 6.87
N ARG A 145 -28.33 12.00 6.65
CA ARG A 145 -29.66 12.49 6.24
C ARG A 145 -30.30 13.43 7.27
N ASN A 146 -29.95 13.29 8.55
CA ASN A 146 -30.38 14.23 9.59
C ASN A 146 -29.51 15.50 9.65
N GLY A 147 -28.52 15.65 8.77
CA GLY A 147 -27.56 16.74 8.76
C GLY A 147 -26.60 16.71 9.95
N GLN A 148 -26.39 15.54 10.55
CA GLN A 148 -25.46 15.36 11.66
C GLN A 148 -24.08 15.06 11.10
N ASP A 149 -23.07 15.76 11.61
CA ASP A 149 -21.67 15.43 11.31
C ASP A 149 -21.36 14.01 11.83
N ILE A 150 -20.63 13.23 11.04
CA ILE A 150 -20.36 11.82 11.30
C ILE A 150 -18.86 11.59 11.42
N GLU A 151 -18.50 10.55 12.17
CA GLU A 151 -17.16 10.00 12.20
C GLU A 151 -17.24 8.58 11.64
N TYR A 152 -17.21 8.46 10.31
CA TYR A 152 -17.22 7.18 9.63
C TYR A 152 -15.96 6.39 9.96
N ARG A 153 -16.16 5.19 10.49
CA ARG A 153 -15.08 4.23 10.77
C ARG A 153 -15.49 2.88 10.21
N SER A 154 -14.72 2.35 9.30
CA SER A 154 -15.06 1.14 8.56
C SER A 154 -13.79 0.30 8.36
N VAL A 155 -13.73 -0.46 7.27
CA VAL A 155 -12.82 -1.57 7.07
C VAL A 155 -11.38 -1.10 6.91
N SER A 156 -11.09 -0.09 6.06
CA SER A 156 -9.73 0.44 5.93
C SER A 156 -9.49 1.64 6.88
N ILE A 157 -10.54 2.42 7.17
CA ILE A 157 -10.46 3.59 8.07
C ILE A 157 -10.90 3.21 9.50
N THR A 158 -10.02 2.52 10.23
CA THR A 158 -10.34 1.89 11.53
C THR A 158 -9.94 2.71 12.75
N ARG A 159 -8.74 3.32 12.72
CA ARG A 159 -8.11 3.99 13.86
C ARG A 159 -8.36 5.50 13.84
N ALA A 160 -7.75 6.21 12.90
CA ALA A 160 -7.94 7.65 12.67
C ALA A 160 -8.71 7.92 11.37
N GLY A 161 -9.18 9.16 11.21
CA GLY A 161 -9.76 9.66 9.97
C GLY A 161 -8.70 10.19 9.00
N PHE A 162 -9.14 11.03 8.08
CA PHE A 162 -8.26 11.64 7.09
C PHE A 162 -7.46 12.80 7.68
N THR A 163 -6.25 13.00 7.15
CA THR A 163 -5.46 14.22 7.32
C THR A 163 -6.11 15.38 6.57
N ASP A 164 -5.55 16.58 6.72
CA ASP A 164 -5.94 17.75 5.93
C ASP A 164 -5.73 17.57 4.42
N ALA A 165 -4.84 16.64 4.01
CA ALA A 165 -4.53 16.35 2.61
C ALA A 165 -5.48 15.31 1.98
N GLY A 166 -6.49 14.83 2.72
CA GLY A 166 -7.48 13.91 2.14
C GLY A 166 -7.04 12.45 2.05
N GLU A 167 -6.13 12.02 2.94
CA GLU A 167 -5.60 10.65 3.01
C GLU A 167 -5.60 10.11 4.45
N PRO A 168 -5.50 8.79 4.70
CA PRO A 168 -5.56 8.25 6.05
C PRO A 168 -4.41 8.74 6.94
N ALA A 169 -4.72 9.24 8.13
CA ALA A 169 -3.70 9.67 9.11
C ALA A 169 -2.94 8.50 9.76
N THR A 170 -3.56 7.32 9.74
CA THR A 170 -3.01 6.07 10.26
C THR A 170 -3.28 4.95 9.28
N ALA A 171 -2.40 3.96 9.27
CA ALA A 171 -2.50 2.79 8.41
C ALA A 171 -2.07 1.52 9.13
N SER A 172 -2.41 0.39 8.53
CA SER A 172 -1.88 -0.93 8.87
C SER A 172 -1.10 -1.45 7.68
N TYR A 173 0.09 -2.00 7.95
CA TYR A 173 0.94 -2.63 6.96
C TYR A 173 1.17 -4.08 7.34
N ALA A 174 0.96 -4.99 6.40
CA ALA A 174 1.37 -6.37 6.57
C ALA A 174 2.82 -6.53 6.12
N THR A 175 3.66 -7.09 6.98
CA THR A 175 4.92 -7.72 6.56
C THR A 175 4.59 -9.11 6.06
N GLN A 176 4.68 -9.32 4.76
CA GLN A 176 4.29 -10.56 4.10
C GLN A 176 5.52 -11.39 3.72
N HIS A 177 5.32 -12.70 3.60
CA HIS A 177 6.37 -13.66 3.31
C HIS A 177 5.92 -14.64 2.24
N PHE A 178 6.72 -14.79 1.18
CA PHE A 178 6.54 -15.90 0.24
C PHE A 178 7.08 -17.20 0.83
N ASP A 179 6.25 -18.23 0.84
CA ASP A 179 6.57 -19.59 1.27
C ASP A 179 5.90 -20.59 0.33
N GLY A 180 6.70 -21.38 -0.38
CA GLY A 180 6.17 -22.31 -1.38
C GLY A 180 5.45 -21.59 -2.53
N GLN A 181 6.00 -20.47 -3.01
CA GLN A 181 5.46 -19.67 -4.12
C GLN A 181 4.08 -19.04 -3.83
N GLN A 182 3.71 -18.90 -2.57
CA GLN A 182 2.48 -18.23 -2.14
C GLN A 182 2.77 -17.35 -0.93
N LEU A 183 2.01 -16.29 -0.75
CA LEU A 183 2.04 -15.50 0.47
C LEU A 183 1.47 -16.33 1.62
N ASN A 184 2.25 -16.42 2.70
CA ASN A 184 1.86 -17.15 3.88
C ASN A 184 1.20 -16.22 4.89
N ASP A 185 -0.14 -16.17 4.88
CA ASP A 185 -0.92 -15.35 5.80
C ASP A 185 -0.63 -15.64 7.28
N ALA A 186 -0.27 -16.88 7.63
CA ALA A 186 0.08 -17.25 9.00
C ALA A 186 1.43 -16.67 9.45
N LYS A 187 2.28 -16.22 8.51
CA LYS A 187 3.53 -15.50 8.76
C LYS A 187 3.39 -13.99 8.64
N SER A 188 2.22 -13.50 8.25
CA SER A 188 2.00 -12.06 8.08
C SER A 188 1.93 -11.35 9.44
N GLU A 189 2.79 -10.36 9.64
CA GLU A 189 2.77 -9.49 10.82
C GLU A 189 2.18 -8.13 10.46
N PHE A 190 1.22 -7.63 11.23
CA PHE A 190 0.62 -6.31 11.01
C PHE A 190 1.29 -5.25 11.88
N VAL A 191 1.75 -4.19 11.23
CA VAL A 191 2.37 -3.03 11.88
C VAL A 191 1.51 -1.80 11.64
N GLY A 192 1.09 -1.15 12.72
CA GLY A 192 0.44 0.15 12.63
C GLY A 192 1.46 1.24 12.28
N ALA A 193 1.10 2.14 11.37
CA ALA A 193 1.87 3.33 11.07
C ALA A 193 0.98 4.59 11.11
N GLY A 194 1.61 5.76 11.19
CA GLY A 194 0.94 7.05 11.31
C GLY A 194 0.60 7.43 12.76
N ASP A 195 0.03 8.62 12.91
CA ASP A 195 -0.31 9.22 14.20
C ASP A 195 -1.77 9.71 14.16
N GLU A 196 -2.55 9.39 15.19
CA GLU A 196 -3.93 9.85 15.31
C GLU A 196 -3.99 11.38 15.43
N SER A 197 -2.93 12.03 15.94
CA SER A 197 -2.85 13.49 15.99
C SER A 197 -2.68 14.14 14.61
N ALA A 198 -2.36 13.37 13.57
CA ALA A 198 -2.29 13.87 12.19
C ALA A 198 -3.67 13.94 11.51
N ALA A 199 -4.71 13.36 12.13
CA ALA A 199 -6.07 13.48 11.64
C ALA A 199 -6.54 14.94 11.65
N SER A 200 -7.32 15.31 10.65
CA SER A 200 -7.82 16.67 10.52
C SER A 200 -8.71 17.05 11.71
N THR A 201 -8.47 18.24 12.24
CA THR A 201 -9.32 18.89 13.24
C THR A 201 -10.15 20.03 12.65
N LYS A 202 -10.06 20.23 11.33
CA LYS A 202 -10.83 21.27 10.62
C LYS A 202 -12.31 20.86 10.59
N ALA A 203 -13.18 21.77 11.03
CA ALA A 203 -14.61 21.55 10.95
C ALA A 203 -15.05 21.55 9.47
N PRO A 204 -15.78 20.51 9.00
CA PRO A 204 -16.35 20.52 7.66
C PRO A 204 -17.48 21.55 7.54
N PRO A 205 -17.92 21.86 6.31
CA PRO A 205 -19.15 22.62 6.12
C PRO A 205 -20.32 21.90 6.82
N LYS A 206 -21.21 22.66 7.45
CA LYS A 206 -22.35 22.09 8.18
C LYS A 206 -23.19 21.18 7.29
N GLY A 207 -23.41 19.94 7.74
CA GLY A 207 -24.26 18.98 7.05
C GLY A 207 -25.69 19.50 6.81
N ARG A 208 -26.23 19.20 5.63
CA ARG A 208 -27.60 19.54 5.26
C ARG A 208 -28.54 18.38 5.58
N LYS A 209 -29.62 18.69 6.31
CA LYS A 209 -30.69 17.73 6.55
C LYS A 209 -31.42 17.45 5.23
N GLN A 210 -31.61 16.18 4.92
CA GLN A 210 -32.38 15.76 3.75
C GLN A 210 -33.84 16.21 3.90
N SER A 211 -34.38 16.78 2.84
CA SER A 211 -35.79 17.11 2.69
C SER A 211 -36.63 15.83 2.54
N VAL A 212 -37.88 15.86 3.01
CA VAL A 212 -38.84 14.73 2.84
C VAL A 212 -39.40 14.68 1.42
N ALA A 213 -39.29 15.75 0.64
CA ALA A 213 -39.57 15.74 -0.80
C ALA A 213 -38.35 15.19 -1.56
N PRO A 214 -38.55 14.40 -2.64
CA PRO A 214 -37.47 13.97 -3.53
C PRO A 214 -36.65 15.19 -3.96
N SER A 215 -35.32 15.10 -3.87
CA SER A 215 -34.47 16.17 -4.40
C SER A 215 -34.72 16.31 -5.91
N SER A 216 -34.73 17.54 -6.41
CA SER A 216 -34.69 17.80 -7.86
C SER A 216 -33.33 17.48 -8.50
N ASP A 217 -32.35 17.07 -7.68
CA ASP A 217 -31.00 16.76 -8.12
C ASP A 217 -30.96 15.35 -8.73
N ALA A 218 -30.21 15.22 -9.83
CA ALA A 218 -29.93 13.95 -10.48
C ALA A 218 -29.21 12.97 -9.51
N PRO A 219 -29.30 11.64 -9.75
CA PRO A 219 -28.60 10.67 -8.91
C PRO A 219 -27.10 10.97 -8.83
N LEU A 220 -26.48 10.60 -7.71
CA LEU A 220 -25.02 10.61 -7.59
C LEU A 220 -24.44 9.60 -8.58
N VAL A 221 -23.73 10.11 -9.58
CA VAL A 221 -22.99 9.30 -10.57
C VAL A 221 -21.53 9.19 -10.15
N LEU A 222 -21.09 7.95 -9.90
CA LEU A 222 -19.70 7.59 -9.62
C LEU A 222 -19.09 6.92 -10.86
N GLY A 223 -17.87 7.30 -11.21
CA GLY A 223 -17.11 6.71 -12.32
C GLY A 223 -16.01 5.78 -11.81
N GLY A 224 -15.82 4.63 -12.43
CA GLY A 224 -14.68 3.75 -12.19
C GLY A 224 -13.48 4.16 -13.03
N LEU A 225 -12.29 4.19 -12.42
CA LEU A 225 -11.02 4.30 -13.12
C LEU A 225 -10.06 3.29 -12.49
N LEU A 226 -10.47 2.02 -12.49
CA LEU A 226 -9.74 0.92 -11.84
C LEU A 226 -8.88 0.18 -12.89
N PRO A 227 -7.78 -0.48 -12.50
CA PRO A 227 -6.83 -1.06 -13.45
C PRO A 227 -7.33 -2.41 -13.96
N LYS A 228 -8.31 -2.42 -14.86
CA LYS A 228 -8.90 -3.66 -15.40
C LYS A 228 -7.97 -4.34 -16.38
N THR A 229 -7.11 -3.56 -17.03
CA THR A 229 -6.04 -4.03 -17.92
C THR A 229 -4.68 -3.40 -17.55
N GLY A 230 -3.62 -3.86 -18.20
CA GLY A 230 -2.24 -3.43 -17.92
C GLY A 230 -1.61 -4.15 -16.72
N ASP A 231 -0.47 -3.65 -16.25
CA ASP A 231 0.38 -4.32 -15.26
C ASP A 231 -0.32 -4.56 -13.91
N LEU A 232 -1.35 -3.77 -13.58
CA LEU A 232 -2.14 -3.90 -12.36
C LEU A 232 -3.48 -4.62 -12.55
N ALA A 233 -3.74 -5.25 -13.71
CA ALA A 233 -4.97 -6.01 -14.00
C ALA A 233 -5.34 -7.01 -12.90
N LEU A 234 -4.34 -7.63 -12.28
CA LEU A 234 -4.51 -8.63 -11.23
C LEU A 234 -5.04 -8.03 -9.90
N ALA A 235 -4.88 -6.73 -9.70
CA ALA A 235 -5.45 -6.03 -8.54
C ALA A 235 -6.93 -5.66 -8.74
N TYR A 236 -7.45 -5.69 -9.98
CA TYR A 236 -8.81 -5.25 -10.27
C TYR A 236 -9.91 -6.08 -9.61
N PRO A 237 -9.92 -7.43 -9.64
CA PRO A 237 -11.04 -8.20 -9.09
C PRO A 237 -11.43 -7.80 -7.65
N PRO A 238 -10.50 -7.72 -6.67
CA PRO A 238 -10.86 -7.27 -5.32
C PRO A 238 -11.26 -5.78 -5.27
N LEU A 239 -10.60 -4.89 -6.02
CA LEU A 239 -10.94 -3.47 -6.11
C LEU A 239 -12.39 -3.27 -6.63
N GLY A 240 -12.73 -3.94 -7.73
CA GLY A 240 -14.06 -3.89 -8.34
C GLY A 240 -15.14 -4.48 -7.44
N ALA A 241 -14.86 -5.60 -6.78
CA ALA A 241 -15.77 -6.20 -5.81
C ALA A 241 -16.04 -5.28 -4.61
N GLY A 242 -15.02 -4.58 -4.11
CA GLY A 242 -15.16 -3.57 -3.06
C GLY A 242 -16.10 -2.43 -3.44
N ALA A 243 -15.88 -1.83 -4.62
CA ALA A 243 -16.74 -0.76 -5.13
C ALA A 243 -18.19 -1.25 -5.34
N ALA A 244 -18.37 -2.40 -5.99
CA ALA A 244 -19.69 -2.97 -6.24
C ALA A 244 -20.46 -3.31 -4.95
N LEU A 245 -19.76 -3.83 -3.93
CA LEU A 245 -20.36 -4.09 -2.62
C LEU A 245 -20.86 -2.81 -1.95
N ALA A 246 -20.06 -1.74 -1.98
CA ALA A 246 -20.44 -0.45 -1.40
C ALA A 246 -21.70 0.11 -2.06
N ILE A 247 -21.75 0.14 -3.40
CA ILE A 247 -22.90 0.65 -4.16
C ILE A 247 -24.16 -0.14 -3.84
N LYS A 248 -24.06 -1.48 -3.82
CA LYS A 248 -25.16 -2.37 -3.45
C LYS A 248 -25.73 -2.02 -2.08
N GLU A 249 -24.87 -1.79 -1.09
CA GLU A 249 -25.30 -1.51 0.28
C GLU A 249 -25.83 -0.09 0.47
N ILE A 250 -25.29 0.90 -0.25
CA ILE A 250 -25.80 2.27 -0.27
C ILE A 250 -27.21 2.30 -0.86
N ASN A 251 -27.42 1.67 -2.02
CA ASN A 251 -28.72 1.63 -2.68
C ASN A 251 -29.74 0.82 -1.86
N ALA A 252 -29.32 -0.31 -1.27
CA ALA A 252 -30.15 -1.06 -0.33
C ALA A 252 -30.54 -0.25 0.93
N ALA A 253 -29.76 0.76 1.31
CA ALA A 253 -30.06 1.69 2.39
C ALA A 253 -30.90 2.91 1.96
N GLY A 254 -31.41 2.93 0.72
CA GLY A 254 -32.25 4.00 0.15
C GLY A 254 -31.46 5.10 -0.55
N GLY A 255 -30.23 4.82 -0.97
CA GLY A 255 -29.44 5.69 -1.84
C GLY A 255 -28.96 7.00 -1.20
N VAL A 256 -28.56 7.94 -2.05
CA VAL A 256 -28.03 9.26 -1.69
C VAL A 256 -29.03 10.31 -2.15
N LEU A 257 -29.40 11.24 -1.27
CA LEU A 257 -30.42 12.26 -1.53
C LEU A 257 -31.81 11.69 -1.92
N GLY A 258 -32.02 10.39 -1.72
CA GLY A 258 -33.27 9.69 -2.02
C GLY A 258 -33.25 8.94 -3.35
N GLU A 259 -32.14 9.00 -4.09
CA GLU A 259 -31.94 8.32 -5.36
C GLU A 259 -30.83 7.28 -5.25
N ASP A 260 -30.95 6.20 -6.04
CA ASP A 260 -29.90 5.20 -6.14
C ASP A 260 -28.62 5.79 -6.78
N VAL A 261 -27.47 5.41 -6.25
CA VAL A 261 -26.16 5.73 -6.81
C VAL A 261 -26.00 4.99 -8.13
N VAL A 262 -25.53 5.71 -9.15
CA VAL A 262 -25.23 5.18 -10.48
C VAL A 262 -23.73 4.95 -10.62
N TRP A 263 -23.34 3.77 -11.13
CA TRP A 263 -21.95 3.44 -11.46
C TRP A 263 -21.74 3.50 -12.97
N ILE A 264 -20.73 4.25 -13.40
CA ILE A 264 -20.22 4.21 -14.77
C ILE A 264 -18.84 3.60 -14.73
N ASP A 265 -18.74 2.36 -15.17
CA ASP A 265 -17.51 1.60 -15.09
C ASP A 265 -16.45 2.11 -16.08
N GLY A 266 -15.17 1.98 -15.73
CA GLY A 266 -14.07 2.47 -16.56
C GLY A 266 -12.72 1.87 -16.18
N ASP A 267 -11.86 1.76 -17.19
CA ASP A 267 -10.52 1.18 -17.09
C ASP A 267 -9.46 2.28 -17.16
N ASP A 268 -8.45 2.18 -16.30
CA ASP A 268 -7.27 3.05 -16.36
C ASP A 268 -6.14 2.45 -17.24
N GLY A 269 -6.23 1.16 -17.54
CA GLY A 269 -5.31 0.37 -18.36
C GLY A 269 -3.87 0.33 -17.85
N THR A 270 -3.62 0.78 -16.63
CA THR A 270 -2.29 1.17 -16.14
C THR A 270 -1.55 2.05 -17.16
N ASN A 271 -2.28 2.84 -17.95
CA ASN A 271 -1.76 3.56 -19.11
C ASN A 271 -2.34 4.97 -19.20
N PRO A 272 -1.51 6.03 -19.26
CA PRO A 272 -2.00 7.41 -19.28
C PRO A 272 -2.97 7.73 -20.42
N THR A 273 -2.79 7.11 -21.60
CA THR A 273 -3.65 7.36 -22.76
C THR A 273 -5.04 6.76 -22.56
N VAL A 274 -5.09 5.52 -22.06
CA VAL A 274 -6.35 4.84 -21.75
C VAL A 274 -7.09 5.59 -20.64
N ALA A 275 -6.38 5.91 -19.55
CA ALA A 275 -6.97 6.62 -18.42
C ALA A 275 -7.52 8.01 -18.80
N LYS A 276 -6.80 8.80 -19.60
CA LYS A 276 -7.29 10.11 -20.09
C LYS A 276 -8.54 9.96 -20.97
N ALA A 277 -8.61 8.94 -21.83
CA ALA A 277 -9.80 8.67 -22.63
C ALA A 277 -11.00 8.28 -21.75
N THR A 278 -10.78 7.45 -20.71
CA THR A 278 -11.81 7.09 -19.74
C THR A 278 -12.29 8.31 -18.95
N VAL A 279 -11.39 9.20 -18.52
CA VAL A 279 -11.76 10.46 -17.84
C VAL A 279 -12.60 11.36 -18.75
N ALA A 280 -12.22 11.53 -20.02
CA ALA A 280 -13.03 12.28 -20.97
C ALA A 280 -14.45 11.69 -21.14
N SER A 281 -14.57 10.37 -21.22
CA SER A 281 -15.88 9.70 -21.26
C SER A 281 -16.70 9.91 -19.98
N HIS A 282 -16.04 9.96 -18.81
CA HIS A 282 -16.71 10.22 -17.53
C HIS A 282 -17.21 11.66 -17.42
N ILE A 283 -16.46 12.63 -17.94
CA ILE A 283 -16.87 14.03 -18.05
C ILE A 283 -18.13 14.13 -18.92
N ASP A 284 -18.12 13.53 -20.11
CA ASP A 284 -19.28 13.53 -21.02
C ASP A 284 -20.51 12.84 -20.42
N ALA A 285 -20.30 11.85 -19.55
CA ALA A 285 -21.36 11.10 -18.89
C ALA A 285 -21.88 11.76 -17.60
N GLY A 286 -21.32 12.90 -17.17
CA GLY A 286 -21.74 13.61 -15.97
C GLY A 286 -21.36 12.89 -14.67
N VAL A 287 -20.22 12.21 -14.63
CA VAL A 287 -19.64 11.66 -13.40
C VAL A 287 -19.29 12.79 -12.43
N HIS A 288 -19.54 12.59 -11.14
CA HIS A 288 -19.22 13.57 -10.09
C HIS A 288 -17.92 13.23 -9.34
N VAL A 289 -17.72 11.94 -9.07
CA VAL A 289 -16.54 11.41 -8.37
C VAL A 289 -16.01 10.21 -9.15
N ILE A 290 -14.73 10.23 -9.48
CA ILE A 290 -14.01 9.13 -10.10
C ILE A 290 -13.29 8.34 -9.01
N ILE A 291 -13.61 7.05 -8.88
CA ILE A 291 -12.96 6.10 -7.98
C ILE A 291 -11.78 5.46 -8.73
N GLY A 292 -10.57 5.89 -8.39
CA GLY A 292 -9.33 5.55 -9.09
C GLY A 292 -8.30 6.68 -9.00
N ALA A 293 -7.17 6.63 -9.71
CA ALA A 293 -6.70 5.52 -10.54
C ALA A 293 -6.06 4.41 -9.69
N GLY A 294 -5.77 3.26 -10.31
CA GLY A 294 -5.05 2.16 -9.68
C GLY A 294 -3.61 2.53 -9.32
N ALA A 295 -2.86 3.07 -10.29
CA ALA A 295 -1.46 3.42 -10.14
C ALA A 295 -1.23 4.93 -9.88
N SER A 296 -0.24 5.25 -9.05
CA SER A 296 0.15 6.63 -8.72
C SER A 296 0.47 7.49 -9.95
N GLY A 297 1.23 6.94 -10.91
CA GLY A 297 1.56 7.64 -12.15
C GLY A 297 0.34 7.95 -13.02
N ILE A 298 -0.70 7.13 -12.95
CA ILE A 298 -1.94 7.33 -13.70
C ILE A 298 -2.77 8.45 -13.07
N SER A 299 -2.92 8.45 -11.74
CA SER A 299 -3.55 9.58 -11.05
C SER A 299 -2.82 10.89 -11.32
N ALA A 300 -1.47 10.90 -11.25
CA ALA A 300 -0.70 12.10 -11.59
C ALA A 300 -0.93 12.58 -13.03
N ALA A 301 -1.12 11.66 -13.98
CA ALA A 301 -1.33 11.99 -15.39
C ALA A 301 -2.73 12.54 -15.70
N VAL A 302 -3.76 12.07 -14.98
CA VAL A 302 -5.16 12.48 -15.22
C VAL A 302 -5.64 13.59 -14.29
N LEU A 303 -4.96 13.83 -13.16
CA LEU A 303 -5.39 14.81 -12.16
C LEU A 303 -5.64 16.20 -12.75
N PRO A 304 -4.80 16.76 -13.65
CA PRO A 304 -5.07 18.06 -14.27
C PRO A 304 -6.41 18.10 -15.03
N ASP A 305 -6.73 17.04 -15.78
CA ASP A 305 -7.97 16.96 -16.57
C ASP A 305 -9.19 16.86 -15.64
N VAL A 306 -9.05 16.13 -14.52
CA VAL A 306 -10.10 15.99 -13.50
C VAL A 306 -10.36 17.32 -12.77
N VAL A 307 -9.30 18.03 -12.38
CA VAL A 307 -9.39 19.35 -11.75
C VAL A 307 -9.99 20.38 -12.70
N GLU A 308 -9.55 20.42 -13.96
CA GLU A 308 -10.11 21.33 -14.98
C GLU A 308 -11.61 21.11 -15.19
N ALA A 309 -12.05 19.86 -15.15
CA ALA A 309 -13.46 19.51 -15.26
C ALA A 309 -14.25 19.71 -13.94
N GLY A 310 -13.56 20.00 -12.82
CA GLY A 310 -14.15 20.17 -11.50
C GLY A 310 -14.73 18.89 -10.92
N LEU A 311 -14.17 17.72 -11.26
CA LEU A 311 -14.55 16.41 -10.72
C LEU A 311 -13.66 16.03 -9.54
N VAL A 312 -14.11 15.11 -8.69
CA VAL A 312 -13.26 14.54 -7.63
C VAL A 312 -12.54 13.29 -8.13
N LEU A 313 -11.23 13.16 -7.85
CA LEU A 313 -10.46 11.92 -8.03
C LEU A 313 -10.19 11.29 -6.66
N PHE A 314 -10.74 10.10 -6.40
CA PHE A 314 -10.62 9.43 -5.12
C PHE A 314 -10.04 8.02 -5.29
N SER A 315 -8.74 7.86 -5.09
CA SER A 315 -8.07 6.59 -5.35
C SER A 315 -8.12 5.61 -4.17
N PRO A 316 -8.38 4.33 -4.44
CA PRO A 316 -8.30 3.28 -3.43
C PRO A 316 -6.92 2.64 -3.27
N SER A 317 -5.95 2.89 -4.16
CA SER A 317 -4.73 2.06 -4.21
C SER A 317 -3.42 2.80 -4.49
N ASN A 318 -3.44 4.09 -4.83
CA ASN A 318 -2.19 4.80 -5.12
C ASN A 318 -1.50 5.36 -3.86
N THR A 319 -0.21 5.10 -3.73
CA THR A 319 0.52 5.33 -2.48
C THR A 319 1.59 6.41 -2.58
N ALA A 320 1.95 6.88 -3.79
CA ALA A 320 3.08 7.79 -3.97
C ALA A 320 2.97 9.03 -3.08
N ALA A 321 4.05 9.34 -2.36
CA ALA A 321 4.10 10.48 -1.45
C ALA A 321 3.95 11.83 -2.17
N SER A 322 4.35 11.91 -3.45
CA SER A 322 4.19 13.11 -4.27
C SER A 322 2.72 13.54 -4.45
N LEU A 323 1.78 12.59 -4.35
CA LEU A 323 0.35 12.87 -4.47
C LEU A 323 -0.22 13.63 -3.26
N THR A 324 0.41 13.51 -2.08
CA THR A 324 0.00 14.26 -0.87
C THR A 324 0.15 15.77 -1.06
N THR A 325 1.08 16.21 -1.91
CA THR A 325 1.39 17.63 -2.16
C THR A 325 1.15 18.03 -3.61
N ALA A 326 0.39 17.23 -4.37
CA ALA A 326 0.01 17.59 -5.73
C ALA A 326 -0.88 18.85 -5.71
N ASP A 327 -0.79 19.66 -6.77
CA ASP A 327 -1.73 20.75 -6.98
C ASP A 327 -3.04 20.15 -7.50
N ASP A 328 -3.97 19.91 -6.59
CA ASP A 328 -5.22 19.21 -6.83
C ASP A 328 -6.45 20.13 -6.69
N GLU A 329 -6.25 21.40 -6.36
CA GLU A 329 -7.30 22.36 -5.99
C GLU A 329 -8.32 21.83 -4.95
N GLY A 330 -7.93 20.84 -4.13
CA GLY A 330 -8.77 20.16 -3.16
C GLY A 330 -9.72 19.09 -3.74
N PHE A 331 -9.44 18.57 -4.94
CA PHE A 331 -10.23 17.54 -5.63
C PHE A 331 -9.63 16.14 -5.59
N TYR A 332 -8.45 15.94 -5.00
CA TYR A 332 -7.82 14.62 -4.89
C TYR A 332 -7.88 14.07 -3.47
N PHE A 333 -8.21 12.79 -3.37
CA PHE A 333 -8.28 12.05 -2.11
C PHE A 333 -7.79 10.62 -2.32
N ARG A 334 -7.41 9.94 -1.23
CA ARG A 334 -7.15 8.50 -1.26
C ARG A 334 -7.54 7.80 0.02
N THR A 335 -8.00 6.56 -0.10
CA THR A 335 -8.16 5.63 1.03
C THR A 335 -6.94 4.73 1.20
N ALA A 336 -6.09 4.63 0.18
CA ALA A 336 -4.77 4.03 0.31
C ALA A 336 -3.86 4.88 1.22
N PRO A 337 -3.10 4.26 2.12
CA PRO A 337 -2.06 4.94 2.88
C PRO A 337 -0.91 5.51 2.01
N PRO A 338 -0.35 6.68 2.35
CA PRO A 338 0.84 7.21 1.67
C PRO A 338 2.11 6.37 1.96
N ASP A 339 3.00 6.29 0.97
CA ASP A 339 4.31 5.61 1.02
C ASP A 339 5.21 6.13 2.15
N GLY A 340 5.00 7.37 2.59
CA GLY A 340 5.68 7.95 3.75
C GLY A 340 5.50 7.12 5.03
N LEU A 341 4.38 6.41 5.15
CA LEU A 341 4.12 5.48 6.24
C LEU A 341 4.72 4.08 5.97
N GLN A 342 4.71 3.61 4.71
CA GLN A 342 5.21 2.29 4.31
C GLN A 342 6.74 2.19 4.40
N GLY A 343 7.47 3.20 3.91
CA GLY A 343 8.92 3.15 3.82
C GLY A 343 9.59 2.95 5.18
N ARG A 344 8.99 3.45 6.27
CA ARG A 344 9.44 3.18 7.64
C ARG A 344 9.26 1.72 8.03
N ALA A 345 8.08 1.14 7.77
CA ALA A 345 7.81 -0.26 8.08
C ALA A 345 8.76 -1.17 7.29
N LEU A 346 8.96 -0.87 6.01
CA LEU A 346 9.85 -1.62 5.14
C LEU A 346 11.32 -1.54 5.58
N ALA A 347 11.80 -0.35 5.95
CA ALA A 347 13.14 -0.18 6.51
C ALA A 347 13.33 -0.99 7.81
N ASP A 348 12.33 -1.00 8.71
CA ASP A 348 12.36 -1.80 9.94
C ASP A 348 12.42 -3.30 9.66
N VAL A 349 11.61 -3.81 8.72
CA VAL A 349 11.67 -5.21 8.26
C VAL A 349 13.06 -5.59 7.76
N ILE A 350 13.65 -4.74 6.91
CA ILE A 350 14.99 -4.97 6.36
C ILE A 350 16.05 -4.95 7.48
N LEU A 351 15.97 -4.00 8.42
CA LEU A 351 16.98 -3.82 9.47
C LEU A 351 16.93 -4.90 10.57
N ARG A 352 15.74 -5.41 10.91
CA ARG A 352 15.58 -6.54 11.86
C ARG A 352 16.32 -7.78 11.43
N ASP A 353 16.48 -7.93 10.12
CA ASP A 353 17.19 -9.00 9.47
C ASP A 353 18.73 -8.81 9.52
N GLY A 354 19.23 -7.66 9.97
CA GLY A 354 20.65 -7.40 10.20
C GLY A 354 21.55 -7.40 8.95
N PRO A 355 21.14 -6.83 7.80
CA PRO A 355 21.98 -6.77 6.61
C PRO A 355 23.23 -5.94 6.86
N GLN A 356 24.28 -6.20 6.08
CA GLN A 356 25.52 -5.42 6.07
C GLN A 356 25.58 -4.47 4.88
N LYS A 357 24.95 -4.84 3.74
CA LYS A 357 24.89 -4.07 2.51
C LYS A 357 23.56 -4.25 1.78
N ILE A 358 22.85 -3.14 1.59
CA ILE A 358 21.54 -3.13 0.93
C ILE A 358 21.70 -2.57 -0.49
N ALA A 359 21.19 -3.29 -1.49
CA ALA A 359 20.88 -2.71 -2.79
C ALA A 359 19.38 -2.39 -2.86
N ILE A 360 19.02 -1.19 -3.30
CA ILE A 360 17.65 -0.80 -3.60
C ILE A 360 17.55 -0.66 -5.11
N VAL A 361 16.64 -1.41 -5.70
CA VAL A 361 16.31 -1.40 -7.13
C VAL A 361 14.93 -0.80 -7.27
N ALA A 362 14.83 0.35 -7.92
CA ALA A 362 13.58 1.08 -8.08
C ALA A 362 13.18 1.23 -9.55
N ARG A 363 11.88 1.12 -9.79
CA ARG A 363 11.27 1.59 -11.03
C ARG A 363 11.50 3.10 -11.17
N LYS A 364 11.89 3.54 -12.36
CA LYS A 364 12.17 4.96 -12.64
C LYS A 364 10.91 5.75 -12.93
N ASP A 365 10.13 5.93 -11.89
CA ASP A 365 8.95 6.78 -11.91
C ASP A 365 8.66 7.34 -10.51
N SER A 366 7.64 8.20 -10.42
CA SER A 366 7.27 8.87 -9.16
C SER A 366 6.97 7.91 -8.01
N TYR A 367 6.46 6.71 -8.29
CA TYR A 367 6.25 5.67 -7.29
C TYR A 367 7.58 5.06 -6.85
N GLY A 368 8.36 4.48 -7.78
CA GLY A 368 9.57 3.74 -7.42
C GLY A 368 10.66 4.61 -6.81
N GLU A 369 10.93 5.78 -7.39
CA GLU A 369 11.96 6.71 -6.89
C GLU A 369 11.55 7.37 -5.58
N GLY A 370 10.26 7.70 -5.45
CA GLY A 370 9.70 8.29 -4.22
C GLY A 370 9.83 7.34 -3.03
N LEU A 371 9.41 6.08 -3.19
CA LEU A 371 9.51 5.09 -2.12
C LEU A 371 10.97 4.70 -1.83
N GLN A 372 11.85 4.64 -2.85
CA GLN A 372 13.29 4.48 -2.66
C GLN A 372 13.87 5.57 -1.75
N ASP A 373 13.54 6.84 -2.00
CA ASP A 373 14.06 7.96 -1.24
C ASP A 373 13.57 7.94 0.22
N ILE A 374 12.30 7.55 0.45
CA ILE A 374 11.74 7.38 1.80
C ILE A 374 12.45 6.25 2.54
N VAL A 375 12.60 5.08 1.93
CA VAL A 375 13.29 3.93 2.55
C VAL A 375 14.75 4.29 2.85
N ARG A 376 15.45 4.93 1.91
CA ARG A 376 16.84 5.40 2.12
C ARG A 376 16.90 6.33 3.33
N ALA A 377 16.02 7.33 3.42
CA ALA A 377 15.99 8.26 4.54
C ALA A 377 15.71 7.57 5.88
N GLU A 378 14.82 6.58 5.91
CA GLU A 378 14.51 5.80 7.12
C GLU A 378 15.68 4.89 7.53
N LEU A 379 16.40 4.29 6.58
CA LEU A 379 17.64 3.56 6.84
C LEU A 379 18.72 4.49 7.43
N GLU A 380 18.92 5.67 6.83
CA GLU A 380 19.88 6.67 7.30
C GLU A 380 19.56 7.15 8.72
N ARG A 381 18.27 7.38 9.01
CA ARG A 381 17.77 7.74 10.34
C ARG A 381 18.06 6.66 11.38
N ALA A 382 18.08 5.39 10.97
CA ALA A 382 18.47 4.27 11.81
C ALA A 382 20.00 4.03 11.90
N GLY A 383 20.81 4.91 11.29
CA GLY A 383 22.27 4.79 11.27
C GLY A 383 22.82 3.85 10.19
N PHE A 384 22.01 3.51 9.19
CA PHE A 384 22.39 2.66 8.06
C PHE A 384 22.39 3.46 6.75
N GLY A 385 23.56 3.84 6.25
CA GLY A 385 23.68 4.66 5.04
C GLY A 385 25.09 4.66 4.47
N GLY A 386 25.37 5.61 3.57
CA GLY A 386 26.69 5.77 2.95
C GLY A 386 27.04 4.59 2.04
N ASP A 387 28.26 4.06 2.19
CA ASP A 387 28.80 2.96 1.38
C ASP A 387 28.12 1.59 1.60
N LYS A 388 27.18 1.51 2.56
CA LYS A 388 26.35 0.34 2.83
C LYS A 388 25.08 0.25 1.99
N VAL A 389 24.70 1.33 1.30
CA VAL A 389 23.49 1.38 0.47
C VAL A 389 23.86 1.67 -0.98
N LYS A 390 23.34 0.86 -1.90
CA LYS A 390 23.48 1.07 -3.35
C LYS A 390 22.12 1.25 -4.00
N LEU A 391 21.96 2.35 -4.75
CA LEU A 391 20.73 2.63 -5.50
C LEU A 391 20.93 2.25 -6.96
N LEU A 392 19.92 1.61 -7.55
CA LEU A 392 19.86 1.23 -8.94
C LEU A 392 18.44 1.47 -9.44
N GLY A 393 18.30 1.82 -10.73
CA GLY A 393 17.01 2.04 -11.36
C GLY A 393 16.80 1.19 -12.60
N TYR A 394 15.55 0.86 -12.90
CA TYR A 394 15.15 0.28 -14.19
C TYR A 394 14.01 1.10 -14.80
N GLU A 395 13.98 1.21 -16.13
CA GLU A 395 12.86 1.83 -16.83
C GLU A 395 11.71 0.82 -16.89
N PRO A 396 10.49 1.17 -16.45
CA PRO A 396 9.33 0.37 -16.79
C PRO A 396 9.16 0.35 -18.31
N GLY A 397 8.76 -0.78 -18.86
CA GLY A 397 8.47 -0.84 -20.28
C GLY A 397 7.23 0.00 -20.63
N GLU A 398 7.19 0.54 -21.84
CA GLU A 398 6.06 1.32 -22.34
C GLU A 398 5.20 0.51 -23.32
N GLY A 399 3.89 0.76 -23.34
CA GLY A 399 2.93 0.13 -24.24
C GLY A 399 2.10 -0.97 -23.59
N THR A 400 1.25 -1.63 -24.37
CA THR A 400 0.34 -2.69 -23.88
C THR A 400 1.01 -4.05 -23.72
N GLU A 401 2.14 -4.27 -24.40
CA GLU A 401 3.00 -5.45 -24.31
C GLU A 401 4.47 -4.99 -24.36
N PRO A 402 4.99 -4.38 -23.29
CA PRO A 402 6.36 -3.93 -23.26
C PRO A 402 7.36 -5.10 -23.37
N PRO A 403 8.54 -4.89 -23.97
CA PRO A 403 9.60 -5.90 -23.92
C PRO A 403 10.06 -6.14 -22.47
N PRO A 404 10.53 -7.36 -22.13
CA PRO A 404 11.06 -7.64 -20.80
C PRO A 404 12.20 -6.70 -20.39
N ILE A 405 12.25 -6.35 -19.11
CA ILE A 405 13.28 -5.46 -18.57
C ILE A 405 14.64 -6.15 -18.63
N ASN A 406 15.62 -5.51 -19.29
CA ASN A 406 17.00 -5.97 -19.24
C ASN A 406 17.74 -5.39 -18.03
N PHE A 407 17.81 -6.15 -16.93
CA PHE A 407 18.51 -5.76 -15.70
C PHE A 407 19.88 -6.43 -15.48
N SER A 408 20.48 -7.01 -16.53
CA SER A 408 21.72 -7.80 -16.41
C SER A 408 22.93 -7.02 -15.85
N ASP A 409 23.07 -5.75 -16.21
CA ASP A 409 24.13 -4.87 -15.71
C ASP A 409 23.94 -4.52 -14.23
N GLY A 410 22.69 -4.22 -13.84
CA GLY A 410 22.31 -3.99 -12.45
C GLY A 410 22.61 -5.19 -11.56
N ALA A 411 22.28 -6.40 -12.02
CA ALA A 411 22.58 -7.63 -11.30
C ALA A 411 24.08 -7.86 -11.08
N ARG A 412 24.93 -7.61 -12.10
CA ARG A 412 26.40 -7.68 -11.94
C ARG A 412 26.91 -6.63 -10.95
N GLN A 413 26.31 -5.44 -10.95
CA GLN A 413 26.63 -4.37 -10.02
C GLN A 413 26.23 -4.68 -8.57
N ILE A 414 25.12 -5.37 -8.34
CA ILE A 414 24.68 -5.84 -7.02
C ILE A 414 25.64 -6.90 -6.50
N LYS A 415 26.01 -7.86 -7.36
CA LYS A 415 26.99 -8.89 -7.02
C LYS A 415 28.35 -8.29 -6.65
N ALA A 416 28.86 -7.37 -7.45
CA ALA A 416 30.15 -6.70 -7.21
C ALA A 416 30.12 -5.82 -5.94
N PHE A 417 28.97 -5.22 -5.63
CA PHE A 417 28.78 -4.47 -4.40
C PHE A 417 28.84 -5.36 -3.15
N GLY A 418 28.49 -6.64 -3.30
CA GLY A 418 28.40 -7.61 -2.20
C GLY A 418 27.17 -7.35 -1.33
N ALA A 419 26.04 -7.03 -1.96
CA ALA A 419 24.77 -6.88 -1.24
C ALA A 419 24.38 -8.22 -0.59
N ASP A 420 23.89 -8.17 0.64
CA ASP A 420 23.24 -9.30 1.33
C ASP A 420 21.73 -9.09 1.52
N ALA A 421 21.23 -7.93 1.09
CA ALA A 421 19.81 -7.61 0.96
C ALA A 421 19.57 -6.84 -0.35
N VAL A 422 18.52 -7.21 -1.08
CA VAL A 422 18.05 -6.48 -2.26
C VAL A 422 16.59 -6.14 -2.06
N LEU A 423 16.27 -4.85 -2.00
CA LEU A 423 14.90 -4.33 -2.06
C LEU A 423 14.55 -4.05 -3.52
N ILE A 424 13.39 -4.55 -3.97
CA ILE A 424 12.86 -4.37 -5.32
C ILE A 424 11.54 -3.61 -5.23
N ILE A 425 11.52 -2.39 -5.77
CA ILE A 425 10.37 -1.49 -5.82
C ILE A 425 9.87 -1.42 -7.26
N GLY A 426 8.68 -1.97 -7.51
CA GLY A 426 8.11 -2.17 -8.84
C GLY A 426 6.81 -2.97 -8.79
N PHE A 427 6.23 -3.28 -9.95
CA PHE A 427 5.07 -4.19 -10.05
C PHE A 427 5.48 -5.58 -10.59
N SER A 428 4.58 -6.25 -11.30
CA SER A 428 4.79 -7.57 -11.92
C SER A 428 6.05 -7.63 -12.79
N GLU A 429 6.33 -6.56 -13.54
CA GLU A 429 7.50 -6.46 -14.42
C GLU A 429 8.83 -6.59 -13.66
N SER A 430 8.84 -6.27 -12.37
CA SER A 430 10.04 -6.37 -11.54
C SER A 430 10.53 -7.80 -11.32
N ALA A 431 9.75 -8.83 -11.69
CA ALA A 431 10.20 -10.22 -11.67
C ALA A 431 11.47 -10.44 -12.53
N GLU A 432 11.64 -9.64 -13.59
CA GLU A 432 12.85 -9.66 -14.43
C GLU A 432 14.12 -9.24 -13.66
N VAL A 433 14.00 -8.44 -12.60
CA VAL A 433 15.11 -8.12 -11.69
C VAL A 433 15.57 -9.39 -10.97
N ILE A 434 14.63 -10.19 -10.44
CA ILE A 434 14.92 -11.45 -9.74
C ILE A 434 15.56 -12.45 -10.70
N ARG A 435 15.02 -12.58 -11.93
CA ARG A 435 15.61 -13.39 -13.01
C ARG A 435 17.06 -12.98 -13.27
N ALA A 436 17.32 -11.70 -13.46
CA ALA A 436 18.66 -11.18 -13.74
C ALA A 436 19.65 -11.43 -12.58
N LEU A 437 19.20 -11.35 -11.32
CA LEU A 437 20.03 -11.69 -10.14
C LEU A 437 20.44 -13.17 -10.16
N ALA A 438 19.50 -14.07 -10.43
CA ALA A 438 19.77 -15.50 -10.55
C ALA A 438 20.75 -15.79 -11.71
N ASP A 439 20.53 -15.17 -12.88
CA ASP A 439 21.39 -15.33 -14.06
C ASP A 439 22.82 -14.80 -13.84
N ALA A 440 22.97 -13.72 -13.05
CA ALA A 440 24.27 -13.20 -12.61
C ALA A 440 24.94 -14.07 -11.51
N LYS A 441 24.28 -15.16 -11.08
CA LYS A 441 24.72 -16.04 -9.99
C LYS A 441 24.91 -15.26 -8.68
N VAL A 442 23.95 -14.41 -8.34
CA VAL A 442 23.80 -13.87 -6.99
C VAL A 442 23.27 -14.99 -6.09
N PRO A 443 23.85 -15.24 -4.90
CA PRO A 443 23.45 -16.37 -4.06
C PRO A 443 22.13 -16.07 -3.33
N LEU A 444 21.00 -16.11 -4.05
CA LEU A 444 19.68 -15.85 -3.49
C LEU A 444 19.33 -16.88 -2.41
N ALA A 445 18.79 -16.43 -1.28
CA ALA A 445 18.39 -17.30 -0.17
C ALA A 445 17.40 -18.40 -0.59
N ALA A 446 16.53 -18.10 -1.56
CA ALA A 446 15.59 -19.05 -2.15
C ALA A 446 16.24 -20.32 -2.74
N LEU A 447 17.50 -20.19 -3.20
CA LEU A 447 18.25 -21.24 -3.90
C LEU A 447 19.18 -22.04 -2.96
N ALA A 448 19.24 -21.69 -1.69
CA ALA A 448 20.00 -22.43 -0.70
C ALA A 448 19.20 -23.63 -0.19
N ARG A 449 19.22 -24.72 -0.97
CA ARG A 449 18.69 -26.03 -0.57
C ARG A 449 19.70 -27.12 -0.85
#